data_AF-A0AA51UL37-F1
#
_entry.id   AF-A0AA51UL37-F1
#
_cell.length_a   1.000
_cell.length_b   1.000
_cell.length_c   1.000
_cell.angle_alpha   90.00
_cell.angle_beta   90.00
_cell.angle_gamma   90.00
#
_symmetry.space_group_name_H-M   'P 1'
#
loop_
_entity.id
_entity.type
_entity.pdbx_description
1 polymer ?
#
loop_
_entity_poly.entity_id
_entity_poly.type
_entity_poly.pdbx_seq_one_letter_code
_entity_poly.pdbx_strand_id
1 'polypeptide(L)' 'MENMTPSNIDPSLYVWAKDFCKDRKESIDYFLNFGSPIEKALVSKVIELAEVQA' A
#
# COMPACT_ATOMS: atom_id res chain seq x y z
N MET A 1 -22.93 -14.51 6.41
CA MET A 1 -21.73 -13.89 5.80
C MET A 1 -22.14 -12.50 5.38
N GLU A 2 -21.78 -11.49 6.18
CA GLU A 2 -22.04 -10.10 5.81
C GLU A 2 -21.02 -9.70 4.74
N ASN A 3 -21.53 -9.26 3.58
CA ASN A 3 -20.72 -8.69 2.52
C ASN A 3 -20.15 -7.36 3.03
N MET A 4 -18.85 -7.33 3.36
CA MET A 4 -18.14 -6.08 3.61
C MET A 4 -18.08 -5.29 2.29
N THR A 5 -18.94 -4.28 2.16
CA THR A 5 -18.84 -3.25 1.13
C THR A 5 -17.55 -2.44 1.38
N PRO A 6 -16.60 -2.36 0.41
CA PRO A 6 -15.44 -1.50 0.54
C PRO A 6 -15.90 -0.06 0.28
N SER A 7 -16.39 0.63 1.31
CA SER A 7 -16.96 1.97 1.11
C SER A 7 -16.48 3.05 2.09
N ASN A 8 -15.54 2.75 3.00
CA ASN A 8 -15.04 3.72 3.97
C ASN A 8 -13.49 3.76 4.07
N ILE A 9 -12.76 3.60 2.97
CA ILE A 9 -11.33 3.93 2.98
C ILE A 9 -11.23 5.44 2.84
N ASP A 10 -10.66 6.10 3.86
CA ASP A 10 -10.42 7.54 3.88
C ASP A 10 -9.62 7.95 2.61
N PRO A 11 -10.13 8.89 1.79
CA PRO A 11 -9.45 9.37 0.58
C PRO A 11 -7.99 9.82 0.83
N SER A 12 -7.68 10.31 2.04
CA SER A 12 -6.33 10.72 2.42
C SER A 12 -5.33 9.56 2.45
N LEU A 13 -5.78 8.31 2.65
CA LEU A 13 -4.91 7.12 2.62
C LEU A 13 -4.34 6.87 1.22
N TYR A 14 -5.10 7.16 0.16
CA TYR A 14 -4.61 7.02 -1.22
C TYR A 14 -3.53 8.06 -1.54
N VAL A 15 -3.73 9.30 -1.09
CA VAL A 15 -2.74 10.38 -1.24
C VAL A 15 -1.47 10.03 -0.47
N TRP A 16 -1.62 9.63 0.80
CA TRP A 16 -0.50 9.18 1.62
C TRP A 16 0.24 8.01 0.98
N ALA A 17 -0.47 7.01 0.43
CA ALA A 17 0.17 5.85 -0.19
C ALA A 17 0.99 6.25 -1.42
N LYS A 18 0.49 7.16 -2.25
CA LYS A 18 1.23 7.72 -3.40
C LYS A 18 2.49 8.45 -2.96
N ASP A 19 2.38 9.35 -1.97
CA ASP A 19 3.52 10.11 -1.45
C ASP A 19 4.54 9.18 -0.77
N PHE A 20 4.08 8.22 0.03
CA PHE A 20 4.93 7.21 0.66
C PHE A 20 5.69 6.39 -0.39
N CYS A 21 5.02 5.91 -1.43
CA CYS A 21 5.66 5.15 -2.51
C CYS A 21 6.73 5.95 -3.26
N LYS A 22 6.49 7.25 -3.45
CA LYS A 22 7.44 8.17 -4.08
C LYS A 22 8.65 8.44 -3.19
N ASP A 23 8.42 8.78 -1.92
CA ASP A 23 9.45 9.24 -0.99
C ASP A 23 10.29 8.08 -0.43
N ARG A 24 9.73 6.86 -0.38
CA ARG A 24 10.34 5.69 0.26
C ARG A 24 10.67 4.57 -0.72
N LYS A 25 10.84 4.88 -2.01
CA LYS A 25 11.10 3.90 -3.07
C LYS A 25 12.21 2.90 -2.71
N GLU A 26 13.35 3.37 -2.22
CA GLU A 26 14.48 2.49 -1.88
C GLU A 26 14.14 1.52 -0.73
N SER A 27 13.40 1.99 0.28
CA SER A 27 12.96 1.15 1.40
C SER A 27 11.93 0.11 0.95
N ILE A 28 11.01 0.51 0.07
CA ILE A 28 10.03 -0.39 -0.56
C ILE A 28 10.76 -1.48 -1.35
N ASP A 29 11.70 -1.10 -2.21
CA ASP A 29 12.50 -2.02 -3.00
C ASP A 29 13.29 -2.97 -2.08
N TYR A 30 13.85 -2.48 -0.97
CA TYR A 30 14.50 -3.32 0.03
C TYR A 30 13.55 -4.36 0.62
N PHE A 31 12.35 -3.98 1.08
CA PHE A 31 11.40 -4.91 1.67
C PHE A 31 10.88 -5.94 0.66
N LEU A 32 10.64 -5.54 -0.59
CA LEU A 32 10.21 -6.47 -1.64
C LEU A 32 11.26 -7.54 -1.93
N ASN A 33 12.54 -7.19 -1.86
CA ASN A 33 13.64 -8.13 -2.11
C ASN A 33 13.98 -8.96 -0.86
N PHE A 34 14.21 -8.29 0.27
CA PHE A 34 14.87 -8.85 1.45
C PHE A 34 13.97 -8.93 2.70
N GLY A 35 12.80 -8.31 2.68
CA GLY A 35 11.87 -8.30 3.81
C GLY A 35 11.32 -9.68 4.16
N SER A 36 10.84 -9.81 5.38
CA SER A 36 10.02 -10.94 5.82
C SER A 36 8.69 -10.99 5.05
N PRO A 37 7.98 -12.14 5.06
CA PRO A 37 6.70 -12.27 4.37
C PRO A 37 5.66 -11.22 4.78
N ILE A 38 5.65 -10.80 6.05
CA ILE A 38 4.69 -9.79 6.53
C ILE A 38 5.03 -8.38 6.04
N GLU A 39 6.32 -8.03 5.99
CA GLU A 39 6.78 -6.74 5.45
C GLU A 39 6.49 -6.64 3.95
N LYS A 40 6.71 -7.74 3.21
CA LYS A 40 6.35 -7.84 1.78
C LYS A 40 4.85 -7.64 1.58
N ALA A 41 4.02 -8.34 2.36
CA ALA A 41 2.57 -8.21 2.28
C ALA A 41 2.09 -6.79 2.60
N LEU A 42 2.67 -6.14 3.62
CA LEU A 42 2.35 -4.77 3.98
C LEU A 42 2.69 -3.80 2.84
N VAL A 43 3.90 -3.89 2.30
CA VAL A 43 4.37 -3.01 1.21
C VAL A 43 3.57 -3.23 -0.07
N SER A 44 3.23 -4.48 -0.41
CA SER A 44 2.32 -4.78 -1.52
C SER A 44 0.97 -4.11 -1.34
N LYS A 45 0.39 -4.13 -0.14
CA LYS A 45 -0.89 -3.44 0.12
C LYS A 45 -0.80 -1.92 -0.01
N VAL A 46 0.31 -1.32 0.41
CA VAL A 46 0.52 0.13 0.22
C VAL A 46 0.63 0.48 -1.27
N ILE A 47 1.32 -0.33 -2.07
CA ILE A 47 1.41 -0.16 -3.52
C ILE A 47 0.03 -0.28 -4.17
N GLU A 48 -0.73 -1.34 -3.84
CA GLU A 48 -2.11 -1.51 -4.32
C GLU A 48 -2.97 -0.28 -4.00
N LEU A 49 -2.89 0.25 -2.77
CA LEU A 49 -3.61 1.47 -2.39
C LEU A 49 -3.19 2.69 -3.22
N ALA A 50 -1.92 2.81 -3.60
CA ALA A 50 -1.45 3.91 -4.43
C ALA A 50 -1.97 3.85 -5.88
N GLU A 51 -2.22 2.66 -6.42
CA GLU A 51 -2.58 2.41 -7.83
C GLU A 51 -4.08 2.48 -8.13
N VAL A 52 -4.96 2.38 -7.12
CA VAL A 52 -6.44 2.30 -7.27
C VAL A 52 -7.10 3.59 -7.85
N GLN A 53 -6.35 4.67 -8.10
CA GLN A 53 -6.86 5.88 -8.77
C GLN A 53 -6.05 6.30 -10.02
N ALA A 54 -5.78 5.36 -10.92
CA ALA A 54 -5.25 5.62 -12.25
C ALA A 54 -6.22 5.15 -13.34
#